data_AF-A0A1C1CFY3-F1
#
_entry.id   AF-A0A1C1CFY3-F1
#
_cell.length_a   1.000
_cell.length_b   1.000
_cell.length_c   1.000
_cell.angle_alpha   90.00
_cell.angle_beta   90.00
_cell.angle_gamma   90.00
#
_symmetry.space_group_name_H-M   'P 1'
#
loop_
_entity.id
_entity.type
_entity.pdbx_description
1 polymer ?
#
loop_
_entity_poly.entity_id
_entity_poly.type
_entity_poly.pdbx_seq_one_letter_code
_entity_poly.pdbx_strand_id
1 'polypeptide(L)'
;MEFLLLLAFHAAFAFSAPFRRNPYNYIQPLANGDALFELGNKSYIANVVNPKAVATVTFSSAAGTDEGSLPLTVIKTEASLITQDVLQGVVSSYLQADDVFSEDFLEAVLISSSAPNAILDASAIAFLQSYNIGQVFVSGSFHASGMASMSTFQSAAPPAGPYLATIKSGQLELASVYLLYADSYRDFLYGTYNSDDGTDTYIAVPAYLARYWNPMIPVPSRIYSWEDSRPLAGERVAVKDLYDIKGLQTSGGSQAWAYVTPLADGTAPSVQKLIDLGAVIVGKYKLAQFASGADPWQWQDEHYPFNPRGDGWLTCSASSSGGGCSIAAYDWLDYAIGSDTGSSMRRPAAVSGVYG
;
A
#
# COMPACT_ATOMS: atom_id res chain seq x y z
N MET A 1 -62.11 -34.75 8.80
CA MET A 1 -60.85 -35.06 9.51
C MET A 1 -59.73 -34.65 8.56
N GLU A 2 -59.48 -33.35 8.45
CA GLU A 2 -58.46 -32.80 7.55
C GLU A 2 -57.23 -32.45 8.39
N PHE A 3 -56.16 -33.23 8.23
CA PHE A 3 -54.86 -32.98 8.85
C PHE A 3 -54.13 -31.91 8.02
N LEU A 4 -54.14 -30.66 8.49
CA LEU A 4 -53.17 -29.66 8.03
C LEU A 4 -51.80 -29.98 8.63
N LEU A 5 -50.88 -30.52 7.81
CA LEU A 5 -49.45 -30.56 8.12
C LEU A 5 -48.89 -29.14 8.11
N LEU A 6 -48.60 -28.57 9.28
CA LEU A 6 -47.66 -27.46 9.39
C LEU A 6 -46.24 -27.99 9.15
N LEU A 7 -45.69 -27.74 7.97
CA LEU A 7 -44.25 -27.83 7.74
C LEU A 7 -43.55 -26.67 8.47
N ALA A 8 -42.99 -26.96 9.63
CA ALA A 8 -42.04 -26.07 10.30
C ALA A 8 -40.72 -26.11 9.52
N PHE A 9 -40.49 -25.12 8.66
CA PHE A 9 -39.16 -24.83 8.11
C PHE A 9 -38.24 -24.42 9.27
N HIS A 10 -37.50 -25.39 9.81
CA HIS A 10 -36.32 -25.09 10.61
C HIS A 10 -35.27 -24.55 9.64
N ALA A 11 -35.08 -23.23 9.65
CA ALA A 11 -33.90 -22.61 9.08
C ALA A 11 -32.69 -23.12 9.86
N ALA A 12 -32.08 -24.20 9.35
CA ALA A 12 -30.77 -24.62 9.79
C ALA A 12 -29.79 -23.50 9.43
N PHE A 13 -29.40 -22.70 10.43
CA PHE A 13 -28.20 -21.88 10.34
C PHE A 13 -27.04 -22.85 10.13
N ALA A 14 -26.70 -23.11 8.88
CA ALA A 14 -25.45 -23.73 8.53
C ALA A 14 -24.35 -22.77 9.02
N PHE A 15 -23.79 -23.05 10.19
CA PHE A 15 -22.56 -22.40 10.64
C PHE A 15 -21.49 -22.76 9.61
N SER A 16 -21.25 -21.88 8.64
CA SER A 16 -20.06 -21.95 7.80
C SER A 16 -18.85 -21.96 8.72
N ALA A 17 -17.83 -22.75 8.39
CA ALA A 17 -16.57 -22.68 9.12
C ALA A 17 -16.10 -21.22 9.21
N PRO A 18 -15.56 -20.78 10.36
CA PRO A 18 -15.12 -19.40 10.52
C PRO A 18 -14.09 -19.04 9.45
N PHE A 19 -14.13 -17.81 8.94
CA PHE A 19 -13.17 -17.32 7.97
C PHE A 19 -11.73 -17.53 8.47
N ARG A 20 -10.88 -18.13 7.63
CA ARG A 20 -9.50 -18.45 7.98
C ARG A 20 -8.56 -17.47 7.28
N ARG A 21 -8.07 -16.49 8.03
CA ARG A 21 -7.02 -15.55 7.61
C ARG A 21 -5.62 -16.09 7.84
N ASN A 22 -4.66 -15.58 7.08
CA ASN A 22 -3.26 -15.70 7.43
C ASN A 22 -2.97 -14.82 8.66
N PRO A 23 -2.28 -15.34 9.69
CA PRO A 23 -1.97 -14.55 10.86
C PRO A 23 -0.96 -13.45 10.53
N TYR A 24 -1.06 -12.34 11.25
CA TYR A 24 0.01 -11.35 11.31
C TYR A 24 1.32 -11.98 11.76
N ASN A 25 2.35 -11.88 10.91
CA ASN A 25 3.69 -12.39 11.20
C ASN A 25 4.70 -11.25 11.14
N TYR A 26 5.02 -10.66 12.30
CA TYR A 26 6.10 -9.69 12.40
C TYR A 26 7.45 -10.35 12.07
N ILE A 27 8.25 -9.71 11.22
CA ILE A 27 9.57 -10.21 10.81
C ILE A 27 10.67 -9.51 11.58
N GLN A 28 10.81 -8.19 11.38
CA GLN A 28 11.88 -7.38 11.96
C GLN A 28 11.59 -5.88 11.81
N PRO A 29 12.26 -5.00 12.57
CA PRO A 29 12.26 -3.59 12.25
C PRO A 29 13.22 -3.32 11.09
N LEU A 30 12.88 -2.35 10.25
CA LEU A 30 13.77 -1.75 9.28
C LEU A 30 14.74 -0.80 9.97
N ALA A 31 15.81 -0.39 9.26
CA ALA A 31 16.85 0.48 9.81
C ALA A 31 16.31 1.83 10.33
N ASN A 32 15.21 2.32 9.76
CA ASN A 32 14.52 3.54 10.19
C ASN A 32 13.53 3.33 11.34
N GLY A 33 13.25 2.09 11.73
CA GLY A 33 12.30 1.73 12.79
C GLY A 33 10.95 1.20 12.32
N ASP A 34 10.65 1.30 11.01
CA ASP A 34 9.41 0.79 10.45
C ASP A 34 9.31 -0.72 10.48
N ALA A 35 8.10 -1.27 10.46
CA ALA A 35 7.88 -2.69 10.67
C ALA A 35 7.83 -3.45 9.34
N LEU A 36 8.65 -4.48 9.18
CA LEU A 36 8.47 -5.51 8.16
C LEU A 36 7.63 -6.65 8.73
N PHE A 37 6.55 -7.01 8.05
CA PHE A 37 5.68 -8.13 8.43
C PHE A 37 5.17 -8.90 7.21
N GLU A 38 4.60 -10.07 7.45
CA GLU A 38 3.99 -10.90 6.42
C GLU A 38 2.53 -11.23 6.75
N LEU A 39 1.72 -11.37 5.69
CA LEU A 39 0.41 -11.99 5.70
C LEU A 39 0.43 -13.11 4.65
N GLY A 40 0.62 -14.34 5.11
CA GLY A 40 0.77 -15.51 4.25
C GLY A 40 2.08 -15.44 3.45
N ASN A 41 1.98 -15.24 2.13
CA ASN A 41 3.13 -15.14 1.22
C ASN A 41 3.44 -13.71 0.74
N LYS A 42 2.69 -12.72 1.23
CA LYS A 42 2.89 -11.30 0.92
C LYS A 42 3.66 -10.64 2.06
N SER A 43 4.70 -9.88 1.71
CA SER A 43 5.48 -9.08 2.66
C SER A 43 5.06 -7.61 2.57
N TYR A 44 5.04 -6.94 3.71
CA TYR A 44 4.59 -5.56 3.84
C TYR A 44 5.55 -4.75 4.70
N ILE A 45 5.68 -3.46 4.36
CA ILE A 45 6.22 -2.45 5.29
C ILE A 45 5.03 -1.72 5.91
N ALA A 46 5.08 -1.45 7.20
CA ALA A 46 4.20 -0.49 7.86
C ALA A 46 5.01 0.71 8.37
N ASN A 47 4.59 1.92 8.01
CA ASN A 47 5.17 3.17 8.52
C ASN A 47 4.70 3.42 9.96
N VAL A 48 5.27 2.67 10.91
CA VAL A 48 4.93 2.74 12.34
C VAL A 48 5.66 3.89 13.04
N VAL A 49 6.72 4.42 12.43
CA VAL A 49 7.46 5.57 12.98
C VAL A 49 6.62 6.84 12.85
N ASN A 50 5.91 7.02 11.74
CA ASN A 50 4.97 8.12 11.52
C ASN A 50 3.58 7.58 11.14
N PRO A 51 2.79 7.09 12.13
CA PRO A 51 1.46 6.56 11.87
C PRO A 51 0.54 7.61 11.23
N LYS A 52 -0.31 7.17 10.31
CA LYS A 52 -1.24 8.04 9.57
C LYS A 52 -2.30 8.67 10.48
N ALA A 53 -2.68 7.97 11.55
CA ALA A 53 -3.56 8.48 12.58
C ALA A 53 -3.19 7.88 13.94
N VAL A 54 -3.36 8.69 14.99
CA VAL A 54 -3.19 8.27 16.38
C VAL A 54 -4.34 8.86 17.18
N ALA A 55 -5.08 8.03 17.93
CA ALA A 55 -6.10 8.53 18.83
C ALA A 55 -6.25 7.66 20.08
N THR A 56 -6.82 8.27 21.12
CA THR A 56 -7.26 7.52 22.31
C THR A 56 -8.45 6.64 21.94
N VAL A 57 -8.54 5.46 22.54
CA VAL A 57 -9.67 4.57 22.36
C VAL A 57 -10.43 4.37 23.68
N THR A 58 -11.76 4.50 23.61
CA THR A 58 -12.64 4.01 24.67
C THR A 58 -12.96 2.56 24.40
N PHE A 59 -12.25 1.65 25.08
CA PHE A 59 -12.45 0.21 24.89
C PHE A 59 -13.75 -0.27 25.53
N SER A 60 -14.45 -1.15 24.82
CA SER A 60 -15.66 -1.82 25.31
C SER A 60 -15.38 -2.87 26.39
N SER A 61 -14.16 -3.41 26.43
CA SER A 61 -13.74 -4.44 27.37
C SER A 61 -12.25 -4.33 27.69
N ALA A 62 -11.85 -4.86 28.85
CA ALA A 62 -10.44 -4.91 29.24
C ALA A 62 -9.57 -5.76 28.28
N ALA A 63 -10.12 -6.82 27.68
CA ALA A 63 -9.39 -7.63 26.69
C ALA A 63 -9.01 -6.84 25.43
N GLY A 64 -9.75 -5.77 25.11
CA GLY A 64 -9.40 -4.89 23.99
C GLY A 64 -8.14 -4.05 24.24
N THR A 65 -7.65 -3.96 25.49
CA THR A 65 -6.46 -3.16 25.83
C THR A 65 -5.15 -3.93 25.71
N ASP A 66 -5.18 -5.20 25.28
CA ASP A 66 -3.98 -6.00 25.08
C ASP A 66 -3.05 -5.28 24.09
N GLU A 67 -1.84 -4.96 24.54
CA GLU A 67 -0.87 -4.27 23.70
C GLU A 67 -0.37 -5.18 22.58
N GLY A 68 -0.23 -4.62 21.39
CA GLY A 68 0.21 -5.37 20.23
C GLY A 68 -0.16 -4.70 18.92
N SER A 69 0.26 -5.33 17.83
CA SER A 69 -0.06 -4.88 16.48
C SER A 69 -0.90 -5.92 15.76
N LEU A 70 -1.86 -5.45 14.95
CA LEU A 70 -2.73 -6.29 14.16
C LEU A 70 -3.13 -5.59 12.84
N PRO A 71 -3.38 -6.35 11.77
CA PRO A 71 -3.96 -5.83 10.55
C PRO A 71 -5.36 -5.26 10.81
N LEU A 72 -5.63 -4.07 10.28
CA LEU A 72 -6.92 -3.40 10.45
C LEU A 72 -7.37 -2.80 9.12
N THR A 73 -8.68 -2.82 8.86
CA THR A 73 -9.28 -2.13 7.71
C THR A 73 -10.10 -0.94 8.15
N VAL A 74 -9.81 0.23 7.59
CA VAL A 74 -10.65 1.43 7.76
C VAL A 74 -11.74 1.42 6.69
N ILE A 75 -12.98 1.35 7.13
CA ILE A 75 -14.19 1.36 6.31
C ILE A 75 -14.87 2.72 6.48
N LYS A 76 -15.04 3.44 5.38
CA LYS A 76 -15.80 4.69 5.32
C LYS A 76 -17.08 4.49 4.50
N THR A 77 -18.19 5.02 4.99
CA THR A 77 -19.49 4.94 4.32
C THR A 77 -20.27 6.24 4.49
N GLU A 78 -21.31 6.43 3.69
CA GLU A 78 -22.28 7.52 3.84
C GLU A 78 -23.63 7.02 4.38
N ALA A 79 -23.73 5.71 4.66
CA ALA A 79 -24.96 5.08 5.11
C ALA A 79 -25.30 5.48 6.56
N SER A 80 -26.54 5.91 6.78
CA SER A 80 -27.11 6.08 8.13
C SER A 80 -27.51 4.75 8.77
N LEU A 81 -27.87 3.75 7.97
CA LEU A 81 -28.06 2.37 8.39
C LEU A 81 -27.04 1.49 7.66
N ILE A 82 -26.07 0.98 8.39
CA ILE A 82 -25.00 0.13 7.88
C ILE A 82 -25.47 -1.31 8.01
N THR A 83 -25.74 -1.91 6.85
CA THR A 83 -26.18 -3.31 6.72
C THR A 83 -25.04 -4.21 6.27
N GLN A 84 -25.29 -5.53 6.26
CA GLN A 84 -24.40 -6.49 5.61
C GLN A 84 -24.08 -6.07 4.18
N ASP A 85 -25.07 -5.67 3.38
CA ASP A 85 -24.88 -5.30 1.98
C ASP A 85 -23.95 -4.09 1.82
N VAL A 86 -24.04 -3.11 2.73
CA VAL A 86 -23.13 -1.95 2.75
C VAL A 86 -21.70 -2.41 3.01
N LEU A 87 -21.47 -3.19 4.06
CA LEU A 87 -20.12 -3.66 4.41
C LEU A 87 -19.55 -4.59 3.34
N GLN A 88 -20.36 -5.53 2.85
CA GLN A 88 -19.98 -6.45 1.78
C GLN A 88 -19.65 -5.70 0.49
N GLY A 89 -20.43 -4.67 0.15
CA GLY A 89 -20.17 -3.81 -1.00
C GLY A 89 -18.83 -3.10 -0.91
N VAL A 90 -18.50 -2.53 0.27
CA VAL A 90 -17.21 -1.87 0.50
C VAL A 90 -16.05 -2.85 0.46
N VAL A 91 -16.14 -4.00 1.15
CA VAL A 91 -15.07 -5.01 1.11
C VAL A 91 -14.87 -5.55 -0.31
N SER A 92 -15.96 -5.77 -1.05
CA SER A 92 -15.88 -6.23 -2.43
C SER A 92 -15.24 -5.18 -3.34
N SER A 93 -15.51 -3.89 -3.15
CA SER A 93 -14.86 -2.84 -3.95
C SER A 93 -13.37 -2.76 -3.64
N TYR A 94 -12.97 -2.93 -2.37
CA TYR A 94 -11.55 -2.96 -1.98
C TYR A 94 -10.83 -4.13 -2.66
N LEU A 95 -11.39 -5.34 -2.61
CA LEU A 95 -10.80 -6.54 -3.23
C LEU A 95 -10.71 -6.45 -4.75
N GLN A 96 -11.62 -5.73 -5.41
CA GLN A 96 -11.64 -5.60 -6.86
C GLN A 96 -10.69 -4.53 -7.39
N ALA A 97 -10.49 -3.45 -6.64
CA ALA A 97 -9.80 -2.26 -7.11
C ALA A 97 -8.41 -2.03 -6.49
N ASP A 98 -8.00 -2.85 -5.52
CA ASP A 98 -6.71 -2.71 -4.83
C ASP A 98 -5.95 -4.03 -4.74
N ASP A 99 -4.64 -3.97 -4.96
CA ASP A 99 -3.71 -5.11 -4.97
C ASP A 99 -2.99 -5.31 -3.62
N VAL A 100 -2.96 -4.27 -2.78
CA VAL A 100 -2.38 -4.26 -1.43
C VAL A 100 -3.33 -4.88 -0.42
N PHE A 101 -4.61 -4.49 -0.48
CA PHE A 101 -5.67 -5.00 0.36
C PHE A 101 -5.90 -6.51 0.16
N SER A 102 -6.24 -7.19 1.25
CA SER A 102 -6.73 -8.56 1.27
C SER A 102 -7.59 -8.76 2.51
N GLU A 103 -8.36 -9.84 2.54
CA GLU A 103 -9.20 -10.18 3.70
C GLU A 103 -8.40 -10.44 4.98
N ASP A 104 -7.08 -10.64 4.88
CA ASP A 104 -6.18 -10.74 6.03
C ASP A 104 -6.14 -9.43 6.84
N PHE A 105 -6.40 -8.27 6.21
CA PHE A 105 -6.54 -6.98 6.90
C PHE A 105 -7.86 -6.82 7.67
N LEU A 106 -8.78 -7.77 7.57
CA LEU A 106 -10.03 -7.77 8.32
C LEU A 106 -9.88 -8.40 9.72
N GLU A 107 -8.68 -8.51 10.28
CA GLU A 107 -8.52 -8.95 11.67
C GLU A 107 -9.19 -7.98 12.66
N ALA A 108 -9.08 -6.68 12.39
CA ALA A 108 -9.91 -5.65 12.99
C ALA A 108 -10.46 -4.68 11.93
N VAL A 109 -11.48 -3.92 12.31
CA VAL A 109 -12.02 -2.85 11.45
C VAL A 109 -12.22 -1.56 12.23
N LEU A 110 -12.00 -0.43 11.58
CA LEU A 110 -12.45 0.89 12.03
C LEU A 110 -13.53 1.38 11.08
N ILE A 111 -14.77 1.47 11.56
CA ILE A 111 -15.91 1.90 10.76
C ILE A 111 -16.23 3.36 11.07
N SER A 112 -16.40 4.16 10.02
CA SER A 112 -16.87 5.54 10.12
C SER A 112 -17.96 5.81 9.09
N SER A 113 -18.90 6.69 9.44
CA SER A 113 -19.95 7.14 8.53
C SER A 113 -20.03 8.66 8.53
N SER A 114 -20.21 9.26 7.36
CA SER A 114 -20.51 10.70 7.24
C SER A 114 -21.95 11.04 7.64
N ALA A 115 -22.83 10.04 7.73
CA ALA A 115 -24.20 10.23 8.20
C ALA A 115 -24.24 10.47 9.73
N PRO A 116 -25.06 11.42 10.21
CA PRO A 116 -25.23 11.63 11.64
C PRO A 116 -25.92 10.42 12.27
N ASN A 117 -25.45 10.01 13.46
CA ASN A 117 -26.07 8.95 14.28
C ASN A 117 -26.20 7.62 13.53
N ALA A 118 -25.18 7.23 12.76
CA ALA A 118 -25.21 6.00 11.98
C ALA A 118 -25.42 4.76 12.87
N ILE A 119 -26.16 3.79 12.35
CA ILE A 119 -26.55 2.56 13.04
C ILE A 119 -25.90 1.37 12.36
N LEU A 120 -25.17 0.55 13.13
CA LEU A 120 -24.82 -0.81 12.70
C LEU A 120 -26.02 -1.71 12.97
N ASP A 121 -26.60 -2.29 11.93
CA ASP A 121 -27.71 -3.22 12.07
C ASP A 121 -27.24 -4.64 12.43
N ALA A 122 -28.18 -5.50 12.82
CA ALA A 122 -27.90 -6.89 13.16
C ALA A 122 -27.28 -7.69 12.00
N SER A 123 -27.65 -7.41 10.74
CA SER A 123 -27.03 -8.06 9.58
C SER A 123 -25.57 -7.65 9.40
N ALA A 124 -25.23 -6.38 9.61
CA ALA A 124 -23.84 -5.92 9.62
C ALA A 124 -23.01 -6.62 10.72
N ILE A 125 -23.58 -6.78 11.92
CA ILE A 125 -22.94 -7.51 13.01
C ILE A 125 -22.68 -8.98 12.62
N ALA A 126 -23.66 -9.65 12.03
CA ALA A 126 -23.53 -11.03 11.56
C ALA A 126 -22.47 -11.15 10.46
N PHE A 127 -22.39 -10.18 9.55
CA PHE A 127 -21.34 -10.10 8.54
C PHE A 127 -19.95 -9.99 9.17
N LEU A 128 -19.74 -9.06 10.11
CA LEU A 128 -18.45 -8.91 10.80
C LEU A 128 -18.05 -10.19 11.56
N GLN A 129 -19.02 -10.87 12.19
CA GLN A 129 -18.79 -12.16 12.85
C GLN A 129 -18.41 -13.28 11.88
N SER A 130 -19.01 -13.31 10.68
CA SER A 130 -18.70 -14.32 9.65
C SER A 130 -17.24 -14.24 9.16
N TYR A 131 -16.67 -13.03 9.12
CA TYR A 131 -15.26 -12.79 8.86
C TYR A 131 -14.35 -13.05 10.07
N ASN A 132 -14.90 -13.51 11.19
CA ASN A 132 -14.15 -13.75 12.42
C ASN A 132 -13.34 -12.51 12.85
N ILE A 133 -13.94 -11.31 12.74
CA ILE A 133 -13.28 -10.04 13.08
C ILE A 133 -13.13 -9.95 14.60
N GLY A 134 -11.89 -9.77 15.08
CA GLY A 134 -11.55 -9.80 16.50
C GLY A 134 -11.89 -8.51 17.23
N GLN A 135 -11.73 -7.36 16.57
CA GLN A 135 -12.03 -6.05 17.15
C GLN A 135 -12.76 -5.13 16.16
N VAL A 136 -13.77 -4.42 16.66
CA VAL A 136 -14.52 -3.42 15.89
C VAL A 136 -14.37 -2.08 16.58
N PHE A 137 -13.75 -1.15 15.88
CA PHE A 137 -13.64 0.24 16.26
C PHE A 137 -14.66 1.07 15.48
N VAL A 138 -15.18 2.13 16.10
CA VAL A 138 -16.03 3.12 15.45
C VAL A 138 -15.51 4.54 15.69
N SER A 139 -15.63 5.41 14.68
CA SER A 139 -15.22 6.82 14.75
C SER A 139 -16.40 7.74 14.49
N GLY A 140 -16.77 8.58 15.45
CA GLY A 140 -17.92 9.49 15.37
C GLY A 140 -19.14 8.99 16.14
N SER A 141 -20.30 9.61 15.91
CA SER A 141 -21.54 9.28 16.63
C SER A 141 -22.22 8.05 16.04
N PHE A 142 -22.04 6.90 16.68
CA PHE A 142 -22.68 5.64 16.33
C PHE A 142 -23.67 5.20 17.40
N HIS A 143 -24.81 4.67 16.97
CA HIS A 143 -25.68 3.83 17.79
C HIS A 143 -25.56 2.38 17.31
N ALA A 144 -24.94 1.50 18.08
CA ALA A 144 -25.06 0.06 17.80
C ALA A 144 -26.08 -0.58 18.74
N SER A 145 -27.07 -1.23 18.17
CA SER A 145 -27.90 -2.19 18.90
C SER A 145 -27.20 -3.56 18.87
N GLY A 146 -26.78 -4.06 20.04
CA GLY A 146 -26.46 -5.49 20.20
C GLY A 146 -25.00 -5.91 20.00
N MET A 147 -24.07 -5.05 19.59
CA MET A 147 -22.64 -5.37 19.62
C MET A 147 -22.01 -4.86 20.92
N ALA A 148 -21.87 -5.73 21.92
CA ALA A 148 -21.32 -5.38 23.23
C ALA A 148 -19.82 -4.98 23.18
N SER A 149 -19.13 -5.18 22.05
CA SER A 149 -17.68 -5.14 21.93
C SER A 149 -17.14 -4.03 21.01
N MET A 150 -17.90 -2.97 20.72
CA MET A 150 -17.37 -1.87 19.90
C MET A 150 -16.56 -0.87 20.73
N SER A 151 -15.34 -0.62 20.31
CA SER A 151 -14.47 0.40 20.92
C SER A 151 -14.56 1.71 20.15
N THR A 152 -14.51 2.86 20.82
CA THR A 152 -14.64 4.17 20.16
C THR A 152 -13.27 4.80 19.92
N PHE A 153 -12.92 5.04 18.66
CA PHE A 153 -11.75 5.81 18.25
C PHE A 153 -12.05 7.30 18.37
N GLN A 154 -11.37 8.00 19.29
CA GLN A 154 -11.68 9.38 19.69
C GLN A 154 -11.05 10.42 18.74
N SER A 155 -11.17 10.21 17.44
CA SER A 155 -10.74 11.13 16.38
C SER A 155 -11.52 10.80 15.10
N ALA A 156 -11.43 11.66 14.08
CA ALA A 156 -11.86 11.29 12.74
C ALA A 156 -11.02 10.12 12.21
N ALA A 157 -11.67 9.18 11.53
CA ALA A 157 -10.99 8.09 10.85
C ALA A 157 -10.04 8.64 9.75
N PRO A 158 -8.86 8.04 9.56
CA PRO A 158 -8.00 8.35 8.42
C PRO A 158 -8.66 7.91 7.09
N PRO A 159 -8.03 8.14 5.93
CA PRO A 159 -8.51 7.61 4.66
C PRO A 159 -8.83 6.11 4.74
N ALA A 160 -9.80 5.66 3.94
CA ALA A 160 -10.15 4.25 3.82
C ALA A 160 -8.94 3.38 3.41
N GLY A 161 -8.97 2.09 3.76
CA GLY A 161 -7.98 1.11 3.30
C GLY A 161 -7.38 0.24 4.40
N PRO A 162 -6.38 -0.61 4.05
CA PRO A 162 -5.66 -1.46 4.99
C PRO A 162 -4.69 -0.65 5.85
N TYR A 163 -4.49 -0.99 7.10
CA TYR A 163 -3.50 -0.40 7.99
C TYR A 163 -2.88 -1.49 8.87
N LEU A 164 -1.69 -1.24 9.41
CA LEU A 164 -1.24 -1.93 10.60
C LEU A 164 -1.66 -1.09 11.80
N ALA A 165 -2.56 -1.63 12.61
CA ALA A 165 -2.96 -1.01 13.86
C ALA A 165 -2.00 -1.43 14.98
N THR A 166 -1.62 -0.48 15.84
CA THR A 166 -0.89 -0.76 17.08
C THR A 166 -1.67 -0.21 18.26
N ILE A 167 -2.00 -1.09 19.21
CA ILE A 167 -2.63 -0.75 20.48
C ILE A 167 -1.53 -0.60 21.52
N LYS A 168 -1.44 0.59 22.12
CA LYS A 168 -0.46 0.87 23.17
C LYS A 168 -0.97 1.95 24.11
N SER A 169 -0.85 1.75 25.42
CA SER A 169 -1.22 2.78 26.41
C SER A 169 -2.63 3.38 26.23
N GLY A 170 -3.61 2.57 25.80
CA GLY A 170 -4.98 3.04 25.55
C GLY A 170 -5.18 3.84 24.26
N GLN A 171 -4.15 3.92 23.41
CA GLN A 171 -4.20 4.54 22.08
C GLN A 171 -4.21 3.49 20.97
N LEU A 172 -4.77 3.87 19.83
CA LEU A 172 -4.71 3.13 18.58
C LEU A 172 -3.95 3.98 17.56
N GLU A 173 -2.84 3.45 17.08
CA GLU A 173 -2.00 4.04 16.05
C GLU A 173 -2.23 3.27 14.75
N LEU A 174 -2.51 3.96 13.64
CA LEU A 174 -2.80 3.36 12.34
C LEU A 174 -1.70 3.70 11.35
N ALA A 175 -0.80 2.76 11.10
CA ALA A 175 0.32 2.90 10.18
C ALA A 175 -0.09 2.51 8.75
N SER A 176 0.20 3.38 7.78
CA SER A 176 0.04 3.07 6.35
C SER A 176 0.89 1.84 6.01
N VAL A 177 0.36 0.95 5.18
CA VAL A 177 1.04 -0.26 4.73
C VAL A 177 1.41 -0.20 3.26
N TYR A 178 2.53 -0.84 2.93
CA TYR A 178 3.08 -0.92 1.59
C TYR A 178 3.32 -2.38 1.25
N LEU A 179 2.64 -2.90 0.23
CA LEU A 179 2.95 -4.23 -0.30
C LEU A 179 4.33 -4.19 -0.96
N LEU A 180 5.15 -5.20 -0.70
CA LEU A 180 6.47 -5.34 -1.31
C LEU A 180 6.39 -6.20 -2.57
N TYR A 181 6.49 -5.57 -3.74
CA TYR A 181 6.67 -6.26 -5.02
C TYR A 181 8.13 -6.60 -5.27
N ALA A 182 8.40 -7.79 -5.79
CA ALA A 182 9.75 -8.18 -6.20
C ALA A 182 10.10 -7.53 -7.55
N ASP A 183 11.20 -6.79 -7.60
CA ASP A 183 11.79 -6.24 -8.83
C ASP A 183 12.51 -7.36 -9.60
N SER A 184 11.73 -8.24 -10.22
CA SER A 184 12.17 -9.45 -10.92
C SER A 184 13.08 -9.14 -12.11
N TYR A 185 12.85 -8.02 -12.79
CA TYR A 185 13.59 -7.55 -13.96
C TYR A 185 14.74 -6.60 -13.62
N ARG A 186 14.97 -6.30 -12.34
CA ARG A 186 16.07 -5.45 -11.86
C ARG A 186 16.00 -4.03 -12.46
N ASP A 187 14.81 -3.50 -12.64
CA ASP A 187 14.57 -2.18 -13.23
C ASP A 187 14.90 -1.04 -12.26
N PHE A 188 14.85 -1.30 -10.96
CA PHE A 188 15.04 -0.30 -9.92
C PHE A 188 16.44 -0.33 -9.32
N LEU A 189 16.93 0.86 -8.92
CA LEU A 189 18.07 0.94 -7.99
C LEU A 189 17.59 0.61 -6.57
N TYR A 190 16.46 1.19 -6.19
CA TYR A 190 15.78 0.93 -4.92
C TYR A 190 14.33 1.42 -4.97
N GLY A 191 13.48 0.78 -4.18
CA GLY A 191 12.14 1.26 -3.88
C GLY A 191 12.15 2.37 -2.83
N THR A 192 11.11 3.19 -2.80
CA THR A 192 10.96 4.28 -1.82
C THR A 192 9.51 4.47 -1.42
N TYR A 193 9.29 5.01 -0.23
CA TYR A 193 7.98 5.47 0.24
C TYR A 193 8.13 6.82 0.94
N ASN A 194 7.02 7.56 1.07
CA ASN A 194 6.98 8.83 1.80
C ASN A 194 7.22 8.56 3.29
N SER A 195 8.02 9.39 3.95
CA SER A 195 8.30 9.26 5.39
C SER A 195 7.07 9.55 6.26
N ASP A 196 6.09 10.29 5.74
CA ASP A 196 4.93 10.85 6.46
C ASP A 196 5.33 11.67 7.71
N ASP A 197 6.57 12.18 7.78
CA ASP A 197 7.10 12.95 8.93
C ASP A 197 6.76 14.46 8.89
N GLY A 198 5.94 14.87 7.92
CA GLY A 198 5.56 16.27 7.69
C GLY A 198 6.62 17.13 7.01
N THR A 199 7.71 16.54 6.51
CA THR A 199 8.80 17.26 5.84
C THR A 199 8.95 16.96 4.35
N ASP A 200 8.01 16.22 3.76
CA ASP A 200 8.00 15.76 2.36
C ASP A 200 9.25 14.96 1.97
N THR A 201 9.87 14.29 2.94
CA THR A 201 11.02 13.41 2.73
C THR A 201 10.57 12.01 2.32
N TYR A 202 11.47 11.31 1.66
CA TYR A 202 11.28 9.93 1.23
C TYR A 202 12.33 9.03 1.87
N ILE A 203 11.94 7.77 2.08
CA ILE A 203 12.78 6.73 2.68
C ILE A 203 13.04 5.65 1.65
N ALA A 204 14.31 5.40 1.36
CA ALA A 204 14.72 4.26 0.54
C ALA A 204 14.51 2.95 1.32
N VAL A 205 13.87 1.97 0.69
CA VAL A 205 13.75 0.63 1.26
C VAL A 205 15.10 -0.07 1.18
N PRO A 206 15.63 -0.62 2.29
CA PRO A 206 16.86 -1.37 2.25
C PRO A 206 16.74 -2.52 1.25
N ALA A 207 17.73 -2.64 0.38
CA ALA A 207 17.69 -3.60 -0.70
C ALA A 207 17.65 -5.04 -0.15
N TYR A 208 16.75 -5.86 -0.72
CA TYR A 208 16.63 -7.32 -0.62
C TYR A 208 15.86 -7.91 0.58
N LEU A 209 14.89 -8.76 0.25
CA LEU A 209 14.44 -9.86 1.10
C LEU A 209 15.06 -11.15 0.57
N ALA A 210 15.82 -11.86 1.42
CA ALA A 210 16.58 -13.05 1.01
C ALA A 210 15.74 -14.15 0.36
N ARG A 211 14.44 -14.23 0.70
CA ARG A 211 13.49 -15.19 0.11
C ARG A 211 13.26 -14.98 -1.38
N TYR A 212 13.23 -13.73 -1.85
CA TYR A 212 12.85 -13.40 -3.22
C TYR A 212 14.04 -13.18 -4.14
N TRP A 213 15.26 -13.04 -3.60
CA TRP A 213 16.51 -12.81 -4.35
C TRP A 213 16.52 -11.50 -5.17
N ASN A 214 15.44 -10.72 -5.16
CA ASN A 214 15.27 -9.46 -5.87
C ASN A 214 15.15 -8.29 -4.88
N PRO A 215 15.48 -7.05 -5.32
CA PRO A 215 15.08 -5.85 -4.61
C PRO A 215 13.56 -5.80 -4.46
N MET A 216 13.08 -5.14 -3.41
CA MET A 216 11.65 -5.00 -3.15
C MET A 216 11.21 -3.55 -3.37
N ILE A 217 10.07 -3.37 -4.02
CA ILE A 217 9.45 -2.07 -4.29
C ILE A 217 8.21 -1.93 -3.42
N PRO A 218 8.18 -0.97 -2.48
CA PRO A 218 7.01 -0.71 -1.66
C PRO A 218 5.95 0.02 -2.50
N VAL A 219 4.72 -0.47 -2.47
CA VAL A 219 3.60 0.24 -3.08
C VAL A 219 2.46 0.40 -2.07
N PRO A 220 1.94 1.62 -1.85
CA PRO A 220 0.81 1.81 -0.96
C PRO A 220 -0.49 1.35 -1.59
N SER A 221 -1.50 1.08 -0.76
CA SER A 221 -2.87 0.85 -1.23
C SER A 221 -3.38 2.06 -2.01
N ARG A 222 -4.04 1.83 -3.14
CA ARG A 222 -4.72 2.87 -3.92
C ARG A 222 -5.94 3.42 -3.18
N ILE A 223 -6.50 2.64 -2.24
CA ILE A 223 -7.68 3.03 -1.45
C ILE A 223 -7.42 4.30 -0.64
N TYR A 224 -6.18 4.51 -0.18
CA TYR A 224 -5.80 5.74 0.55
C TYR A 224 -6.06 7.02 -0.24
N SER A 225 -6.10 6.94 -1.58
CA SER A 225 -6.26 8.06 -2.48
C SER A 225 -7.68 8.19 -3.06
N TRP A 226 -8.64 7.33 -2.68
CA TRP A 226 -9.99 7.37 -3.27
C TRP A 226 -10.79 8.65 -2.97
N GLU A 227 -10.48 9.33 -1.87
CA GLU A 227 -11.10 10.62 -1.51
C GLU A 227 -10.26 11.82 -1.98
N ASP A 228 -9.16 11.58 -2.68
CA ASP A 228 -8.27 12.62 -3.18
C ASP A 228 -8.65 12.97 -4.63
N SER A 229 -9.08 14.21 -4.83
CA SER A 229 -9.57 14.70 -6.13
C SER A 229 -8.46 15.18 -7.08
N ARG A 230 -7.19 15.06 -6.67
CA ARG A 230 -6.06 15.44 -7.52
C ARG A 230 -5.90 14.45 -8.70
N PRO A 231 -5.45 14.91 -9.88
CA PRO A 231 -5.55 14.12 -11.11
C PRO A 231 -4.60 12.93 -11.21
N LEU A 232 -3.57 12.84 -10.37
CA LEU A 232 -2.65 11.70 -10.28
C LEU A 232 -2.79 10.96 -8.93
N ALA A 233 -3.88 11.21 -8.19
CA ALA A 233 -4.11 10.57 -6.90
C ALA A 233 -4.12 9.05 -7.02
N GLY A 234 -3.23 8.39 -6.27
CA GLY A 234 -3.09 6.93 -6.28
C GLY A 234 -2.31 6.37 -7.46
N GLU A 235 -1.86 7.21 -8.41
CA GLU A 235 -1.00 6.81 -9.53
C GLU A 235 0.44 6.60 -9.04
N ARG A 236 0.97 5.40 -9.25
CA ARG A 236 2.30 4.97 -8.82
C ARG A 236 3.33 5.31 -9.87
N VAL A 237 4.38 6.02 -9.46
CA VAL A 237 5.36 6.64 -10.35
C VAL A 237 6.77 6.21 -9.98
N ALA A 238 7.48 5.66 -10.96
CA ALA A 238 8.92 5.43 -10.89
C ALA A 238 9.67 6.64 -11.47
N VAL A 239 10.78 7.04 -10.86
CA VAL A 239 11.53 8.22 -11.30
C VAL A 239 12.95 7.83 -11.70
N LYS A 240 13.42 8.30 -12.84
CA LYS A 240 14.81 8.10 -13.27
C LYS A 240 15.75 8.62 -12.20
N ASP A 241 16.82 7.89 -11.91
CA ASP A 241 17.83 8.36 -10.95
C ASP A 241 18.77 9.45 -11.50
N LEU A 242 18.18 10.47 -12.13
CA LEU A 242 18.76 11.78 -12.45
C LEU A 242 18.02 12.93 -11.77
N TYR A 243 16.82 12.66 -11.23
CA TYR A 243 16.01 13.66 -10.58
C TYR A 243 16.16 13.52 -9.08
N ASP A 244 16.47 14.63 -8.43
CA ASP A 244 16.47 14.72 -6.98
C ASP A 244 15.06 14.56 -6.42
N ILE A 245 14.98 13.84 -5.31
CA ILE A 245 13.79 13.66 -4.49
C ILE A 245 14.26 13.78 -3.05
N LYS A 246 13.63 14.69 -2.30
CA LYS A 246 14.07 15.05 -0.96
C LYS A 246 14.19 13.81 -0.05
N GLY A 247 15.32 13.67 0.63
CA GLY A 247 15.64 12.53 1.49
C GLY A 247 16.23 11.31 0.78
N LEU A 248 16.30 11.31 -0.57
CA LEU A 248 16.90 10.23 -1.35
C LEU A 248 18.24 10.67 -1.97
N GLN A 249 19.11 9.69 -2.21
CA GLN A 249 20.39 9.92 -2.89
C GLN A 249 20.20 9.78 -4.41
N THR A 250 20.63 10.77 -5.17
CA THR A 250 20.68 10.67 -6.64
C THR A 250 22.07 10.23 -7.09
N SER A 251 22.18 9.04 -7.66
CA SER A 251 23.47 8.45 -8.08
C SER A 251 23.84 8.77 -9.53
N GLY A 252 22.88 9.13 -10.38
CA GLY A 252 23.13 9.25 -11.81
C GLY A 252 23.51 7.91 -12.46
N GLY A 253 23.28 6.78 -11.80
CA GLY A 253 23.74 5.46 -12.25
C GLY A 253 25.25 5.25 -12.06
N SER A 254 25.92 6.04 -11.22
CA SER A 254 27.33 5.87 -10.84
C SER A 254 27.50 5.61 -9.36
N GLN A 255 28.22 4.54 -9.02
CA GLN A 255 28.57 4.22 -7.63
C GLN A 255 29.58 5.23 -7.06
N ALA A 256 30.53 5.68 -7.88
CA ALA A 256 31.51 6.69 -7.47
C ALA A 256 30.82 8.03 -7.16
N TRP A 257 29.81 8.41 -7.94
CA TRP A 257 29.01 9.61 -7.68
C TRP A 257 28.14 9.44 -6.43
N ALA A 258 27.47 8.29 -6.27
CA ALA A 258 26.71 7.98 -5.06
C ALA A 258 27.58 8.09 -3.80
N TYR A 259 28.83 7.63 -3.85
CA TYR A 259 29.73 7.67 -2.70
C TYR A 259 30.02 9.09 -2.19
N VAL A 260 30.00 10.10 -3.06
CA VAL A 260 30.32 11.50 -2.71
C VAL A 260 29.11 12.41 -2.63
N THR A 261 27.93 11.93 -3.02
CA THR A 261 26.71 12.74 -3.09
C THR A 261 25.85 12.53 -1.85
N PRO A 262 25.49 13.57 -1.09
CA PRO A 262 24.59 13.43 0.04
C PRO A 262 23.14 13.12 -0.39
N LEU A 263 22.26 12.88 0.57
CA LEU A 263 20.81 12.88 0.31
C LEU A 263 20.38 14.27 -0.19
N ALA A 264 19.46 14.29 -1.16
CA ALA A 264 18.93 15.55 -1.68
C ALA A 264 18.12 16.30 -0.61
N ASP A 265 18.29 17.61 -0.55
CA ASP A 265 17.58 18.53 0.36
C ASP A 265 16.26 19.05 -0.23
N GLY A 266 16.04 18.82 -1.53
CA GLY A 266 14.83 19.17 -2.25
C GLY A 266 14.46 18.17 -3.33
N THR A 267 13.24 18.30 -3.84
CA THR A 267 12.73 17.51 -4.96
C THR A 267 12.79 18.33 -6.25
N ALA A 268 13.25 17.72 -7.34
CA ALA A 268 13.34 18.36 -8.64
C ALA A 268 11.96 18.94 -9.05
N PRO A 269 11.87 20.19 -9.56
CA PRO A 269 10.59 20.85 -9.81
C PRO A 269 9.61 20.07 -10.71
N SER A 270 10.14 19.33 -11.68
CA SER A 270 9.32 18.46 -12.54
C SER A 270 8.69 17.29 -11.79
N VAL A 271 9.41 16.71 -10.83
CA VAL A 271 8.91 15.62 -9.97
C VAL A 271 7.97 16.19 -8.92
N GLN A 272 8.31 17.33 -8.31
CA GLN A 272 7.45 17.99 -7.32
C GLN A 272 6.08 18.30 -7.91
N LYS A 273 6.01 18.76 -9.16
CA LYS A 273 4.74 18.99 -9.85
C LYS A 273 3.86 17.75 -9.93
N LEU A 274 4.43 16.55 -10.08
CA LEU A 274 3.66 15.30 -10.11
C LEU A 274 3.14 14.96 -8.70
N ILE A 275 3.97 15.12 -7.67
CA ILE A 275 3.60 14.91 -6.26
C ILE A 275 2.47 15.87 -5.86
N ASP A 276 2.57 17.15 -6.25
CA ASP A 276 1.54 18.17 -6.00
C ASP A 276 0.20 17.78 -6.64
N LEU A 277 0.25 17.06 -7.78
CA LEU A 277 -0.91 16.51 -8.49
C LEU A 277 -1.38 15.15 -7.94
N GLY A 278 -0.79 14.65 -6.84
CA GLY A 278 -1.23 13.44 -6.14
C GLY A 278 -0.45 12.17 -6.47
N ALA A 279 0.56 12.24 -7.34
CA ALA A 279 1.35 11.07 -7.72
C ALA A 279 2.12 10.49 -6.54
N VAL A 280 2.21 9.17 -6.50
CA VAL A 280 2.91 8.40 -5.47
C VAL A 280 4.24 7.90 -6.02
N ILE A 281 5.35 8.43 -5.50
CA ILE A 281 6.68 7.92 -5.92
C ILE A 281 6.98 6.59 -5.22
N VAL A 282 7.27 5.55 -6.00
CA VAL A 282 7.52 4.18 -5.50
C VAL A 282 8.98 3.73 -5.63
N GLY A 283 9.80 4.42 -6.42
CA GLY A 283 11.19 4.03 -6.58
C GLY A 283 12.00 4.92 -7.51
N LYS A 284 13.33 4.80 -7.39
CA LYS A 284 14.29 5.34 -8.36
C LYS A 284 14.72 4.21 -9.30
N TYR A 285 14.54 4.39 -10.61
CA TYR A 285 14.86 3.35 -11.59
C TYR A 285 16.25 3.52 -12.21
N LYS A 286 16.80 2.40 -12.70
CA LYS A 286 18.13 2.29 -13.31
C LYS A 286 18.24 3.02 -14.65
N LEU A 287 19.42 3.53 -14.91
CA LEU A 287 19.75 4.33 -16.07
C LEU A 287 21.18 4.03 -16.53
N ALA A 288 21.49 4.41 -17.76
CA ALA A 288 22.89 4.54 -18.15
C ALA A 288 23.59 5.59 -17.31
N GLN A 289 24.84 5.33 -16.94
CA GLN A 289 25.64 6.24 -16.13
C GLN A 289 25.63 7.66 -16.73
N PHE A 290 25.26 8.64 -15.92
CA PHE A 290 25.04 10.05 -16.26
C PHE A 290 24.17 10.27 -17.49
N ALA A 291 23.24 9.35 -17.77
CA ALA A 291 22.41 9.34 -18.98
C ALA A 291 23.21 9.25 -20.31
N SER A 292 24.50 8.92 -20.25
CA SER A 292 25.46 9.12 -21.36
C SER A 292 25.57 7.95 -22.32
N GLY A 293 25.31 6.73 -21.84
CA GLY A 293 25.34 5.52 -22.65
C GLY A 293 24.18 5.45 -23.65
N ALA A 294 24.49 5.00 -24.87
CA ALA A 294 23.50 4.67 -25.90
C ALA A 294 23.02 3.21 -25.79
N ASP A 295 23.87 2.32 -25.25
CA ASP A 295 23.58 0.89 -25.10
C ASP A 295 24.08 0.32 -23.75
N PRO A 296 23.49 -0.79 -23.24
CA PRO A 296 23.78 -1.35 -21.91
C PRO A 296 25.24 -1.68 -21.59
N TRP A 297 26.09 -1.92 -22.59
CA TRP A 297 27.48 -2.30 -22.38
C TRP A 297 28.42 -1.09 -22.26
N GLN A 298 27.90 0.13 -22.25
CA GLN A 298 28.70 1.36 -22.17
C GLN A 298 28.72 1.91 -20.73
N TRP A 299 29.90 1.95 -20.12
CA TRP A 299 30.21 2.52 -18.78
C TRP A 299 29.29 2.00 -17.66
N GLN A 300 29.44 0.72 -17.32
CA GLN A 300 28.55 0.01 -16.40
C GLN A 300 29.12 -0.04 -14.97
N ASP A 301 28.45 0.62 -14.03
CA ASP A 301 28.70 0.46 -12.58
C ASP A 301 27.73 -0.54 -11.92
N GLU A 302 26.52 -0.69 -12.48
CA GLU A 302 25.47 -1.59 -12.00
C GLU A 302 24.88 -2.37 -13.18
N HIS A 303 24.43 -3.61 -12.96
CA HIS A 303 23.81 -4.40 -14.02
C HIS A 303 22.58 -3.70 -14.58
N TYR A 304 22.50 -3.61 -15.92
CA TYR A 304 21.32 -3.07 -16.58
C TYR A 304 20.11 -3.98 -16.33
N PRO A 305 18.88 -3.43 -16.42
CA PRO A 305 17.68 -4.24 -16.28
C PRO A 305 17.55 -5.30 -17.36
N PHE A 306 16.74 -6.32 -17.08
CA PHE A 306 16.30 -7.30 -18.05
C PHE A 306 15.03 -6.82 -18.74
N ASN A 307 15.01 -6.87 -20.07
CA ASN A 307 13.79 -6.50 -20.80
C ASN A 307 12.77 -7.64 -20.66
N PRO A 308 11.52 -7.39 -20.24
CA PRO A 308 10.49 -8.42 -20.15
C PRO A 308 10.13 -9.06 -21.50
N ARG A 309 10.54 -8.45 -22.61
CA ARG A 309 10.38 -9.00 -23.97
C ARG A 309 11.60 -9.81 -24.40
N GLY A 310 11.34 -10.78 -25.27
CA GLY A 310 12.41 -11.63 -25.82
C GLY A 310 13.11 -12.47 -24.76
N ASP A 311 12.33 -12.98 -23.79
CA ASP A 311 12.79 -13.87 -22.71
C ASP A 311 13.93 -13.28 -21.85
N GLY A 312 13.96 -11.97 -21.66
CA GLY A 312 15.02 -11.28 -20.90
C GLY A 312 16.23 -10.87 -21.72
N TRP A 313 16.34 -11.30 -22.99
CA TRP A 313 17.53 -11.11 -23.83
C TRP A 313 17.48 -9.89 -24.74
N LEU A 314 16.32 -9.23 -24.86
CA LEU A 314 16.24 -7.97 -25.58
C LEU A 314 16.90 -6.86 -24.75
N THR A 315 17.55 -5.91 -25.42
CA THR A 315 18.11 -4.73 -24.74
C THR A 315 16.99 -3.87 -24.13
N CYS A 316 17.22 -3.29 -22.95
CA CYS A 316 16.39 -2.20 -22.41
C CYS A 316 16.75 -0.83 -23.03
N SER A 317 17.58 -0.81 -24.08
CA SER A 317 18.36 0.38 -24.46
C SER A 317 19.15 0.87 -23.24
N ALA A 318 19.43 2.17 -23.11
CA ALA A 318 20.40 2.61 -22.11
C ALA A 318 19.87 3.69 -21.17
N SER A 319 19.64 4.90 -21.70
CA SER A 319 19.50 6.08 -20.84
C SER A 319 18.33 5.97 -19.86
N SER A 320 17.08 5.77 -20.29
CA SER A 320 15.94 5.52 -19.36
C SER A 320 15.55 4.05 -19.33
N SER A 321 16.54 3.15 -19.33
CA SER A 321 16.37 1.69 -19.47
C SER A 321 15.40 1.11 -18.45
N GLY A 322 15.57 1.42 -17.16
CA GLY A 322 14.68 0.95 -16.10
C GLY A 322 13.25 1.44 -16.28
N GLY A 323 13.02 2.65 -16.76
CA GLY A 323 11.67 3.20 -16.92
C GLY A 323 10.88 2.53 -18.04
N GLY A 324 11.52 2.26 -19.18
CA GLY A 324 10.86 1.53 -20.28
C GLY A 324 10.56 0.08 -19.90
N CYS A 325 11.52 -0.60 -19.29
CA CYS A 325 11.40 -2.01 -18.92
C CYS A 325 10.46 -2.22 -17.71
N SER A 326 10.46 -1.32 -16.71
CA SER A 326 9.54 -1.42 -15.57
C SER A 326 8.07 -1.27 -15.96
N ILE A 327 7.76 -0.36 -16.89
CA ILE A 327 6.39 -0.18 -17.40
C ILE A 327 5.94 -1.39 -18.21
N ALA A 328 6.87 -2.05 -18.91
CA ALA A 328 6.56 -3.29 -19.62
C ALA A 328 6.44 -4.50 -18.69
N ALA A 329 7.08 -4.47 -17.52
CA ALA A 329 7.20 -5.61 -16.61
C ALA A 329 6.13 -5.67 -15.53
N TYR A 330 5.59 -4.53 -15.09
CA TYR A 330 4.83 -4.43 -13.85
C TYR A 330 3.49 -3.72 -14.03
N ASP A 331 2.39 -4.50 -14.01
CA ASP A 331 1.01 -3.98 -14.10
C ASP A 331 0.63 -3.04 -12.94
N TRP A 332 1.35 -3.11 -11.82
CA TRP A 332 1.12 -2.26 -10.65
C TRP A 332 1.74 -0.86 -10.77
N LEU A 333 2.54 -0.59 -11.82
CA LEU A 333 3.24 0.66 -12.04
C LEU A 333 2.56 1.46 -13.17
N ASP A 334 2.11 2.68 -12.88
CA ASP A 334 1.33 3.47 -13.84
C ASP A 334 2.22 4.33 -14.76
N TYR A 335 3.26 4.96 -14.20
CA TYR A 335 4.14 5.86 -14.95
C TYR A 335 5.61 5.74 -14.57
N ALA A 336 6.49 5.98 -15.54
CA ALA A 336 7.93 6.11 -15.33
C ALA A 336 8.44 7.43 -15.92
N ILE A 337 9.02 8.28 -15.08
CA ILE A 337 9.51 9.61 -15.46
C ILE A 337 10.95 9.50 -15.91
N GLY A 338 11.23 9.90 -17.15
CA GLY A 338 12.56 9.89 -17.76
C GLY A 338 12.95 11.24 -18.37
N SER A 339 14.16 11.27 -18.91
CA SER A 339 14.68 12.38 -19.71
C SER A 339 14.90 11.92 -21.16
N ASP A 340 14.60 12.78 -22.13
CA ASP A 340 14.69 12.47 -23.57
C ASP A 340 15.56 13.48 -24.36
N THR A 341 16.88 13.49 -24.12
CA THR A 341 17.79 14.44 -24.78
C THR A 341 18.02 14.12 -26.27
N GLY A 342 18.24 12.84 -26.60
CA GLY A 342 18.48 12.40 -27.98
C GLY A 342 17.43 11.40 -28.47
N SER A 343 17.20 10.35 -27.67
CA SER A 343 16.12 9.36 -27.83
C SER A 343 16.00 8.49 -26.56
N SER A 344 16.36 9.08 -25.43
CA SER A 344 16.55 8.43 -24.14
C SER A 344 15.25 7.93 -23.49
N MET A 345 14.06 8.34 -23.94
CA MET A 345 12.78 7.69 -23.59
C MET A 345 12.24 6.87 -24.76
N ARG A 346 12.24 7.46 -25.97
CA ARG A 346 11.73 6.83 -27.18
C ARG A 346 12.39 5.48 -27.51
N ARG A 347 13.71 5.33 -27.35
CA ARG A 347 14.40 4.06 -27.59
C ARG A 347 14.05 3.02 -26.52
N PRO A 348 14.20 3.27 -25.20
CA PRO A 348 13.74 2.34 -24.17
C PRO A 348 12.27 1.93 -24.33
N ALA A 349 11.38 2.86 -24.65
CA ALA A 349 9.97 2.58 -24.89
C ALA A 349 9.76 1.65 -26.10
N ALA A 350 10.40 1.95 -27.24
CA ALA A 350 10.30 1.15 -28.46
C ALA A 350 10.79 -0.30 -28.27
N VAL A 351 11.94 -0.49 -27.59
CA VAL A 351 12.47 -1.85 -27.35
C VAL A 351 11.67 -2.59 -26.29
N SER A 352 11.07 -1.90 -25.32
CA SER A 352 10.24 -2.50 -24.28
C SER A 352 8.79 -2.70 -24.72
N GLY A 353 8.38 -2.14 -25.87
CA GLY A 353 7.03 -2.29 -26.42
C GLY A 353 5.96 -1.46 -25.74
N VAL A 354 6.33 -0.32 -25.16
CA VAL A 354 5.44 0.58 -24.41
C VAL A 354 5.40 1.97 -25.07
N TYR A 355 4.44 2.80 -24.66
CA TYR A 355 4.40 4.20 -25.07
C TYR A 355 5.44 5.02 -24.31
N GLY A 356 6.17 5.90 -25.00
CA GLY A 356 7.14 6.81 -24.38
C GLY A 356 8.05 7.57 -25.35
#